data_AF-A0A2A5M592-F1
#
_entry.id   AF-A0A2A5M592-F1
#
_cell.length_a   1.000
_cell.length_b   1.000
_cell.length_c   1.000
_cell.angle_alpha   90.00
_cell.angle_beta   90.00
_cell.angle_gamma   90.00
#
_symmetry.space_group_name_H-M   'P 1'
#
loop_
_entity.id
_entity.type
_entity.pdbx_description
1 polymer ?
#
loop_
_entity_poly.entity_id
_entity_poly.type
_entity_poly.pdbx_seq_one_letter_code
_entity_poly.pdbx_strand_id
1 'polypeptide(L)'
;TPLNLCFENKNLDELELDLLFLATPHEFSAKLLNENLLKKMKIIDLSADFRLKNPKDYELWYKFTHPNQELLQNAVYGLCELYKEEIKKASLVANPGCYTTCSILSLYPLFKEKIIDFNSVIIDAKSGVSGAGRSAKMENLFCEVNENIKAYGLASHRHTPEIEEHLSYAAKEKITLQFTPHLV
;
A
#
# COMPACT_ATOMS: atom_id res chain seq x y z
N THR A 1 -30.09 -5.52 -2.02
CA THR A 1 -30.12 -6.99 -1.85
C THR A 1 -28.92 -7.39 -1.04
N PRO A 2 -29.03 -8.13 0.07
CA PRO A 2 -27.84 -8.63 0.75
C PRO A 2 -27.07 -9.52 -0.24
N LEU A 3 -25.76 -9.30 -0.34
CA LEU A 3 -24.88 -10.19 -1.11
C LEU A 3 -24.96 -11.58 -0.49
N ASN A 4 -25.23 -12.63 -1.30
CA ASN A 4 -25.11 -14.03 -0.87
C ASN A 4 -23.62 -14.37 -0.72
N LEU A 5 -23.01 -13.90 0.37
CA LEU A 5 -21.62 -14.19 0.70
C LEU A 5 -21.53 -15.57 1.36
N CYS A 6 -20.69 -16.43 0.80
CA CYS A 6 -20.31 -17.70 1.40
C CYS A 6 -18.95 -17.53 2.09
N PHE A 7 -18.85 -17.92 3.36
CA PHE A 7 -17.60 -17.89 4.12
C PHE A 7 -17.11 -19.32 4.31
N GLU A 8 -16.00 -19.64 3.66
CA GLU A 8 -15.41 -20.98 3.70
C GLU A 8 -13.93 -20.87 4.07
N ASN A 9 -13.44 -21.83 4.86
CA ASN A 9 -12.03 -21.97 5.14
C ASN A 9 -11.47 -23.09 4.25
N LYS A 10 -11.00 -22.72 3.06
CA LYS A 10 -10.45 -23.65 2.06
C LYS A 10 -8.96 -23.37 1.84
N ASN A 11 -8.21 -24.42 1.53
CA ASN A 11 -6.84 -24.26 1.09
C ASN A 11 -6.82 -23.63 -0.31
N LEU A 12 -6.01 -22.59 -0.52
CA LEU A 12 -5.89 -21.91 -1.81
C LEU A 12 -5.43 -22.85 -2.93
N ASP A 13 -4.65 -23.88 -2.62
CA ASP A 13 -4.16 -24.84 -3.62
C ASP A 13 -5.26 -25.73 -4.20
N GLU A 14 -6.39 -25.86 -3.52
CA GLU A 14 -7.55 -26.67 -3.93
C GLU A 14 -8.57 -25.87 -4.75
N LEU A 15 -8.38 -24.55 -4.87
CA LEU A 15 -9.30 -23.65 -5.54
C LEU A 15 -8.84 -23.37 -6.97
N GLU A 16 -9.76 -23.50 -7.92
CA GLU A 16 -9.59 -23.02 -9.29
C GLU A 16 -10.11 -21.58 -9.37
N LEU A 17 -9.21 -20.60 -9.34
CA LEU A 17 -9.52 -19.17 -9.36
C LEU A 17 -8.80 -18.49 -10.52
N ASP A 18 -9.49 -17.61 -11.23
CA ASP A 18 -8.85 -16.73 -12.22
C ASP A 18 -8.15 -15.53 -11.54
N LEU A 19 -8.74 -15.03 -10.44
CA LEU A 19 -8.32 -13.83 -9.74
C LEU A 19 -8.55 -13.95 -8.23
N LEU A 20 -7.54 -13.57 -7.44
CA LEU A 20 -7.57 -13.51 -5.99
C LEU A 20 -7.29 -12.09 -5.49
N PHE A 21 -8.18 -11.59 -4.62
CA PHE A 21 -7.96 -10.37 -3.85
C PHE A 21 -7.52 -10.75 -2.43
N LEU A 22 -6.37 -10.24 -1.98
CA LEU A 22 -5.89 -10.42 -0.61
C LEU A 22 -6.14 -9.14 0.19
N ALA A 23 -7.05 -9.22 1.16
CA ALA A 23 -7.32 -8.16 2.14
C ALA A 23 -6.91 -8.63 3.54
N THR A 24 -5.69 -9.17 3.64
CA THR A 24 -5.17 -9.84 4.83
C THR A 24 -4.32 -8.91 5.69
N PRO A 25 -4.09 -9.27 6.96
CA PRO A 25 -3.14 -8.55 7.81
C PRO A 25 -1.74 -8.50 7.18
N HIS A 26 -0.97 -7.50 7.60
CA HIS A 26 0.43 -7.36 7.20
C HIS A 26 1.25 -8.64 7.47
N GLU A 27 2.22 -8.91 6.61
CA GLU A 27 3.08 -10.10 6.56
C GLU A 27 2.40 -11.41 6.11
N PHE A 28 1.06 -11.45 6.06
CA PHE A 28 0.36 -12.66 5.69
C PHE A 28 0.54 -12.97 4.21
N SER A 29 0.31 -11.98 3.33
CA SER A 29 0.49 -12.12 1.88
C SER A 29 1.95 -12.47 1.56
N ALA A 30 2.90 -11.84 2.26
CA ALA A 30 4.33 -12.10 2.11
C ALA A 30 4.68 -13.57 2.35
N LYS A 31 4.06 -14.23 3.34
CA LYS A 31 4.31 -15.64 3.69
C LYS A 31 3.52 -16.62 2.84
N LEU A 32 2.32 -16.21 2.43
CA LEU A 32 1.38 -17.04 1.67
C LEU A 32 1.80 -17.19 0.21
N LEU A 33 2.15 -16.07 -0.42
CA LEU A 33 2.37 -16.02 -1.86
C LEU A 33 3.69 -16.68 -2.26
N ASN A 34 3.62 -17.48 -3.32
CA ASN A 34 4.73 -18.17 -3.95
C ASN A 34 4.48 -18.25 -5.46
N GLU A 35 5.52 -18.59 -6.23
CA GLU A 35 5.42 -18.63 -7.69
C GLU A 35 4.36 -19.59 -8.23
N ASN A 36 4.09 -20.71 -7.54
CA ASN A 36 3.11 -21.68 -7.99
C ASN A 36 1.70 -21.08 -8.00
N LEU A 37 1.37 -20.25 -7.00
CA LEU A 37 0.11 -19.51 -6.97
C LEU A 37 0.05 -18.49 -8.12
N LEU A 38 1.13 -17.72 -8.37
CA LEU A 38 1.18 -16.75 -9.47
C LEU A 38 1.11 -17.39 -10.87
N LYS A 39 1.42 -18.68 -11.02
CA LYS A 39 1.25 -19.45 -12.27
C LYS A 39 -0.19 -19.89 -12.49
N LYS A 40 -0.96 -20.10 -11.42
CA LYS A 40 -2.35 -20.58 -11.48
C LYS A 40 -3.36 -19.44 -11.62
N MET A 41 -3.10 -18.29 -10.97
CA MET A 41 -4.08 -17.20 -10.87
C MET A 41 -3.43 -15.82 -10.85
N LYS A 42 -4.21 -14.79 -11.17
CA LYS A 42 -3.83 -13.39 -10.97
C LYS A 42 -4.11 -12.97 -9.53
N ILE A 43 -3.25 -12.13 -8.96
CA ILE A 43 -3.35 -11.72 -7.56
C ILE A 43 -3.32 -10.20 -7.45
N ILE A 44 -4.25 -9.64 -6.67
CA ILE A 44 -4.28 -8.24 -6.26
C ILE A 44 -4.18 -8.22 -4.73
N ASP A 45 -3.02 -7.80 -4.21
CA ASP A 45 -2.77 -7.70 -2.79
C ASP A 45 -3.06 -6.27 -2.29
N LEU A 46 -4.03 -6.14 -1.39
CA LEU A 46 -4.38 -4.87 -0.74
C LEU A 46 -3.52 -4.59 0.49
N SER A 47 -2.71 -5.56 0.94
CA SER A 47 -1.72 -5.33 1.99
C SER A 47 -0.54 -4.47 1.48
N ALA A 48 0.42 -4.19 2.37
CA ALA A 48 1.63 -3.47 2.01
C ALA A 48 2.80 -4.40 1.61
N ASP A 49 2.59 -5.71 1.66
CA ASP A 49 3.64 -6.72 1.66
C ASP A 49 4.48 -6.72 0.38
N PHE A 50 3.95 -6.24 -0.75
CA PHE A 50 4.67 -6.19 -2.03
C PHE A 50 4.76 -4.78 -2.66
N ARG A 51 4.46 -3.73 -1.90
CA ARG A 51 4.43 -2.34 -2.41
C ARG A 51 5.81 -1.70 -2.61
N LEU A 52 6.82 -2.08 -1.82
CA LEU A 52 8.17 -1.50 -1.88
C LEU A 52 9.12 -2.44 -2.63
N LYS A 53 10.04 -1.89 -3.42
CA LYS A 53 10.99 -2.71 -4.20
C LYS A 53 12.21 -3.12 -3.41
N ASN A 54 12.65 -2.29 -2.48
CA ASN A 54 13.86 -2.54 -1.71
C ASN A 54 13.54 -3.32 -0.41
N PRO A 55 14.05 -4.56 -0.25
CA PRO A 55 13.80 -5.36 0.95
C PRO A 55 14.22 -4.67 2.26
N LYS A 56 15.23 -3.80 2.22
CA LYS A 56 15.71 -3.07 3.40
C LYS A 56 14.69 -2.06 3.94
N ASP A 57 13.80 -1.56 3.08
CA ASP A 57 12.76 -0.64 3.52
C ASP A 57 11.67 -1.37 4.32
N TYR A 58 11.45 -2.66 4.06
CA TYR A 58 10.61 -3.50 4.93
C TYR A 58 11.22 -3.67 6.32
N GLU A 59 12.52 -3.93 6.42
CA GLU A 59 13.19 -4.04 7.72
C GLU A 59 13.12 -2.73 8.50
N LEU A 60 13.33 -1.60 7.81
CA LEU A 60 13.30 -0.27 8.40
C LEU A 60 11.89 0.15 8.86
N TRP A 61 10.88 0.02 8.01
CA TRP A 61 9.55 0.60 8.22
C TRP A 61 8.52 -0.39 8.77
N TYR A 62 8.67 -1.67 8.44
CA TYR A 62 7.73 -2.72 8.81
C TYR A 62 8.27 -3.66 9.88
N LYS A 63 9.57 -3.61 10.18
CA LYS A 63 10.25 -4.37 11.25
C LYS A 63 10.23 -5.89 11.02
N PHE A 64 10.23 -6.32 9.77
CA PHE A 64 10.41 -7.72 9.39
C PHE A 64 11.27 -7.84 8.13
N THR A 65 11.96 -8.97 7.99
CA THR A 65 12.69 -9.32 6.77
C THR A 65 11.71 -9.94 5.79
N HIS A 66 11.60 -9.35 4.60
CA HIS A 66 10.68 -9.84 3.58
C HIS A 66 11.13 -11.22 3.05
N PRO A 67 10.28 -12.27 3.12
CA PRO A 67 10.69 -13.64 2.81
C PRO A 67 10.89 -13.90 1.30
N ASN A 68 10.26 -13.11 0.44
CA ASN A 68 10.20 -13.35 -1.00
C ASN A 68 10.78 -12.19 -1.83
N GLN A 69 12.10 -12.08 -1.93
CA GLN A 69 12.77 -10.97 -2.64
C GLN A 69 12.48 -10.97 -4.15
N GLU A 70 12.39 -12.15 -4.76
CA GLU A 70 12.07 -12.28 -6.20
C GLU A 70 10.65 -11.77 -6.51
N LEU A 71 9.67 -12.16 -5.69
CA LEU A 71 8.30 -11.67 -5.86
C LEU A 71 8.19 -10.15 -5.62
N LEU A 72 8.99 -9.57 -4.71
CA LEU A 72 9.05 -8.10 -4.58
C LEU A 72 9.46 -7.43 -5.89
N GLN A 73 10.47 -7.97 -6.59
CA GLN A 73 10.91 -7.41 -7.86
C GLN A 73 9.85 -7.56 -8.95
N ASN A 74 9.12 -8.68 -8.96
CA ASN A 74 8.12 -8.99 -9.98
C ASN A 74 6.74 -8.35 -9.73
N ALA A 75 6.39 -8.01 -8.49
CA ALA A 75 5.11 -7.38 -8.16
C ALA A 75 4.97 -6.01 -8.82
N VAL A 76 3.85 -5.71 -9.46
CA VAL A 76 3.63 -4.38 -10.07
C VAL A 76 2.86 -3.50 -9.10
N TYR A 77 3.34 -2.27 -8.86
CA TYR A 77 2.62 -1.30 -8.05
C TYR A 77 1.35 -0.85 -8.77
N GLY A 78 0.19 -1.01 -8.12
CA GLY A 78 -1.13 -0.90 -8.73
C GLY A 78 -1.67 0.51 -8.94
N LEU A 79 -0.83 1.51 -9.17
CA LEU A 79 -1.27 2.87 -9.47
C LEU A 79 -1.49 3.04 -10.98
N CYS A 80 -2.75 2.83 -11.40
CA CYS A 80 -3.16 2.70 -12.80
C CYS A 80 -2.71 3.85 -13.71
N GLU A 81 -2.75 5.09 -13.24
CA GLU A 81 -2.36 6.28 -14.00
C GLU A 81 -0.88 6.26 -14.39
N LEU A 82 -0.04 5.58 -13.62
CA LEU A 82 1.41 5.51 -13.82
C LEU A 82 1.87 4.20 -14.46
N TYR A 83 1.25 3.07 -14.08
CA TYR A 83 1.76 1.73 -14.37
C TYR A 83 0.79 0.85 -15.17
N LYS A 84 -0.12 1.46 -15.95
CA LYS A 84 -1.16 0.77 -16.71
C LYS A 84 -0.63 -0.40 -17.56
N GLU A 85 0.49 -0.20 -18.26
CA GLU A 85 0.99 -1.19 -19.22
C GLU A 85 1.67 -2.38 -18.52
N GLU A 86 2.30 -2.12 -17.37
CA GLU A 86 2.88 -3.12 -16.48
C GLU A 86 1.76 -3.93 -15.79
N ILE A 87 0.72 -3.25 -15.28
CA ILE A 87 -0.42 -3.88 -14.61
C ILE A 87 -1.13 -4.88 -15.53
N LYS A 88 -1.32 -4.55 -16.82
CA LYS A 88 -1.93 -5.46 -17.81
C LYS A 88 -1.20 -6.80 -17.93
N LYS A 89 0.11 -6.83 -17.67
CA LYS A 89 0.97 -8.02 -17.81
C LYS A 89 1.23 -8.69 -16.47
N ALA A 90 0.98 -8.00 -15.36
CA ALA A 90 1.30 -8.47 -14.02
C ALA A 90 0.54 -9.74 -13.65
N SER A 91 1.20 -10.65 -12.92
CA SER A 91 0.53 -11.74 -12.20
C SER A 91 0.29 -11.42 -10.72
N LEU A 92 1.03 -10.44 -10.19
CA LEU A 92 0.85 -9.91 -8.85
C LEU A 92 0.85 -8.38 -8.92
N VAL A 93 -0.25 -7.79 -8.47
CA VAL A 93 -0.40 -6.34 -8.32
C VAL A 93 -0.42 -6.01 -6.83
N ALA A 94 0.52 -5.18 -6.39
CA ALA A 94 0.53 -4.60 -5.06
C ALA A 94 -0.32 -3.33 -5.08
N ASN A 95 -1.56 -3.43 -4.59
CA ASN A 95 -2.49 -2.31 -4.61
C ASN A 95 -1.99 -1.20 -3.68
N PRO A 96 -1.93 0.07 -4.13
CA PRO A 96 -1.44 1.20 -3.36
C PRO A 96 -2.15 1.42 -2.02
N GLY A 97 -1.45 2.07 -1.09
CA GLY A 97 -2.06 2.69 0.09
C GLY A 97 -3.01 3.85 -0.27
N CYS A 98 -3.93 4.17 0.65
CA CYS A 98 -4.90 5.26 0.44
C CYS A 98 -4.23 6.63 0.35
N TYR A 99 -3.40 6.99 1.34
CA TYR A 99 -2.66 8.25 1.31
C TYR A 99 -1.61 8.29 0.20
N THR A 100 -0.98 7.16 -0.12
CA THR A 100 0.05 7.12 -1.16
C THR A 100 -0.54 7.40 -2.53
N THR A 101 -1.70 6.82 -2.84
CA THR A 101 -2.47 7.13 -4.06
C THR A 101 -2.70 8.63 -4.20
N CYS A 102 -3.27 9.28 -3.18
CA CYS A 102 -3.57 10.71 -3.21
C CYS A 102 -2.30 11.57 -3.34
N SER A 103 -1.29 11.29 -2.52
CA SER A 103 -0.02 12.02 -2.48
C SER A 103 0.75 11.90 -3.78
N ILE A 104 0.91 10.68 -4.31
CA ILE A 104 1.64 10.42 -5.55
C ILE A 104 0.92 11.09 -6.71
N LEU A 105 -0.40 10.89 -6.89
CA LEU A 105 -1.11 11.51 -8.02
C LEU A 105 -1.06 13.05 -7.98
N SER A 106 -1.10 13.64 -6.79
CA SER A 106 -1.04 15.10 -6.63
C SER A 106 0.35 15.67 -6.96
N LEU A 107 1.41 14.95 -6.60
CA LEU A 107 2.78 15.46 -6.66
C LEU A 107 3.58 14.96 -7.87
N TYR A 108 3.26 13.78 -8.40
CA TYR A 108 4.05 13.11 -9.44
C TYR A 108 4.33 14.01 -10.66
N PRO A 109 3.36 14.75 -11.24
CA PRO A 109 3.64 15.67 -12.33
C PRO A 109 4.60 16.80 -11.93
N LEU A 110 4.47 17.34 -10.72
CA LEU A 110 5.31 18.45 -10.23
C LEU A 110 6.78 18.01 -10.08
N PHE A 111 7.00 16.78 -9.59
CA PHE A 111 8.33 16.18 -9.48
C PHE A 111 8.91 15.81 -10.85
N LYS A 112 8.09 15.24 -11.74
CA LYS A 112 8.51 14.86 -13.10
C LYS A 112 8.96 16.07 -13.93
N GLU A 113 8.21 17.16 -13.86
CA GLU A 113 8.50 18.41 -14.60
C GLU A 113 9.49 19.33 -13.85
N LYS A 114 9.89 18.98 -12.62
CA LYS A 114 10.86 19.72 -11.80
C LYS A 114 10.47 21.18 -11.55
N ILE A 115 9.20 21.43 -11.26
CA ILE A 115 8.63 22.79 -11.11
C ILE A 115 8.40 23.24 -9.66
N ILE A 116 8.90 22.47 -8.69
CA ILE A 116 8.86 22.80 -7.25
C ILE A 116 10.22 22.48 -6.61
N ASP A 117 10.50 23.06 -5.44
CA ASP A 117 11.65 22.68 -4.63
C ASP A 117 11.34 21.38 -3.86
N PHE A 118 12.02 20.29 -4.25
CA PHE A 118 11.82 18.96 -3.67
C PHE A 118 12.12 18.89 -2.18
N ASN A 119 12.99 19.77 -1.66
CA ASN A 119 13.36 19.79 -0.24
C ASN A 119 12.31 20.49 0.65
N SER A 120 11.28 21.08 0.05
CA SER A 120 10.27 21.88 0.75
C SER A 120 8.90 21.18 0.88
N VAL A 121 8.80 19.92 0.48
CA VAL A 121 7.51 19.23 0.38
C VAL A 121 7.04 18.70 1.74
N ILE A 122 5.89 19.20 2.17
CA ILE A 122 5.19 18.79 3.39
C ILE A 122 3.79 18.32 3.00
N ILE A 123 3.43 17.11 3.41
CA ILE A 123 2.12 16.51 3.18
C ILE A 123 1.39 16.42 4.53
N ASP A 124 0.41 17.30 4.70
CA ASP A 124 -0.52 17.28 5.83
C ASP A 124 -1.86 16.66 5.37
N ALA A 125 -2.03 15.37 5.64
CA ALA A 125 -3.10 14.56 5.08
C ALA A 125 -4.21 14.30 6.11
N LYS A 126 -5.45 14.16 5.63
CA LYS A 126 -6.66 13.95 6.44
C LYS A 126 -7.40 12.72 5.93
N SER A 127 -7.91 11.87 6.82
CA SER A 127 -8.74 10.72 6.47
C SER A 127 -9.79 10.45 7.54
N GLY A 128 -10.94 9.92 7.10
CA GLY A 128 -11.93 9.35 7.98
C GLY A 128 -11.43 8.09 8.71
N VAL A 129 -12.10 7.76 9.83
CA VAL A 129 -11.77 6.59 10.69
C VAL A 129 -11.85 5.23 10.02
N SER A 130 -12.55 5.12 8.89
CA SER A 130 -12.64 3.85 8.13
C SER A 130 -11.26 3.32 7.70
N GLY A 131 -10.26 4.19 7.53
CA GLY A 131 -8.89 3.80 7.21
C GLY A 131 -8.19 2.99 8.31
N ALA A 132 -8.66 3.07 9.56
CA ALA A 132 -8.14 2.29 10.69
C ALA A 132 -8.63 0.83 10.70
N GLY A 133 -9.57 0.47 9.80
CA GLY A 133 -10.17 -0.84 9.72
C GLY A 133 -11.27 -1.09 10.76
N ARG A 134 -11.73 -2.34 10.84
CA ARG A 134 -12.87 -2.74 11.70
C ARG A 134 -12.46 -3.30 13.07
N SER A 135 -11.16 -3.31 13.39
CA SER A 135 -10.69 -3.83 14.68
C SER A 135 -11.23 -2.97 15.83
N ALA A 136 -11.74 -3.64 16.87
CA ALA A 136 -12.21 -2.97 18.08
C ALA A 136 -11.01 -2.46 18.90
N LYS A 137 -10.67 -1.18 18.73
CA LYS A 137 -9.63 -0.47 19.49
C LYS A 137 -10.28 0.72 20.17
N MET A 138 -9.85 1.01 21.41
CA MET A 138 -10.39 2.12 22.20
C MET A 138 -10.30 3.44 21.42
N GLU A 139 -9.15 3.73 20.84
CA GLU A 139 -8.88 4.93 20.03
C GLU A 139 -9.78 5.12 18.80
N ASN A 140 -10.51 4.07 18.37
CA ASN A 140 -11.40 4.10 17.21
C ASN A 140 -12.89 4.05 17.61
N LEU A 141 -13.20 4.05 18.92
CA LEU A 141 -14.59 4.08 19.37
C LEU A 141 -15.24 5.41 18.98
N PHE A 142 -16.54 5.37 18.67
CA PHE A 142 -17.29 6.57 18.26
C PHE A 142 -17.09 7.74 19.23
N CYS A 143 -17.17 7.49 20.54
CA CYS A 143 -17.02 8.54 21.55
C CYS A 143 -15.59 9.12 21.66
N GLU A 144 -14.56 8.42 21.18
CA GLU A 144 -13.18 8.92 21.16
C GLU A 144 -12.87 9.74 19.90
N VAL A 145 -13.57 9.45 18.80
CA VAL A 145 -13.32 10.04 17.48
C VAL A 145 -14.28 11.17 17.13
N ASN A 146 -15.54 11.08 17.55
CA ASN A 146 -16.58 12.07 17.22
C ASN A 146 -16.21 13.47 17.74
N GLU A 147 -16.43 14.49 16.91
CA GLU A 147 -16.07 15.91 17.21
C GLU A 147 -14.58 16.11 17.55
N ASN A 148 -13.69 15.32 16.92
CA ASN A 148 -12.25 15.37 17.20
C ASN A 148 -11.41 15.34 15.92
N ILE A 149 -10.18 15.85 15.99
CA ILE A 149 -9.14 15.69 14.97
C ILE A 149 -7.82 15.36 15.64
N LYS A 150 -7.13 14.32 15.16
CA LYS A 150 -5.90 13.83 15.81
C LYS A 150 -4.82 13.47 14.80
N ALA A 151 -3.64 14.07 14.97
CA ALA A 151 -2.44 13.66 14.25
C ALA A 151 -1.93 12.30 14.75
N TYR A 152 -1.43 11.45 13.86
CA TYR A 152 -0.91 10.13 14.22
C TYR A 152 0.26 9.72 13.31
N GLY A 153 1.01 8.69 13.71
CA GLY A 153 2.12 8.18 12.89
C GLY A 153 3.20 9.23 12.58
N LEU A 154 3.40 10.20 13.46
CA LEU A 154 4.30 11.33 13.25
C LEU A 154 5.71 10.85 12.91
N ALA A 155 6.29 11.43 11.85
CA ALA A 155 7.64 11.17 11.34
C ALA A 155 7.97 9.70 10.97
N SER A 156 7.01 8.77 11.08
CA SER A 156 7.28 7.32 10.99
C SER A 156 6.14 6.52 10.36
N HIS A 157 5.20 7.19 9.69
CA HIS A 157 4.09 6.50 9.05
C HIS A 157 4.57 5.63 7.87
N ARG A 158 4.10 4.38 7.80
CA ARG A 158 4.54 3.36 6.82
C ARG A 158 4.22 3.67 5.35
N HIS A 159 3.48 4.74 5.10
CA HIS A 159 3.20 5.24 3.74
C HIS A 159 4.29 6.19 3.23
N THR A 160 5.10 6.77 4.11
CA THR A 160 6.22 7.64 3.72
C THR A 160 7.17 6.98 2.71
N PRO A 161 7.72 5.76 2.94
CA PRO A 161 8.66 5.16 1.98
C PRO A 161 8.01 4.87 0.62
N GLU A 162 6.72 4.54 0.60
CA GLU A 162 5.97 4.28 -0.62
C GLU A 162 5.78 5.58 -1.43
N ILE A 163 5.47 6.71 -0.77
CA ILE A 163 5.41 8.02 -1.45
C ILE A 163 6.80 8.43 -1.96
N GLU A 164 7.83 8.31 -1.12
CA GLU A 164 9.21 8.69 -1.45
C GLU A 164 9.76 7.86 -2.63
N GLU A 165 9.53 6.55 -2.67
CA GLU A 165 9.98 5.66 -3.74
C GLU A 165 9.42 6.10 -5.10
N HIS A 166 8.11 6.31 -5.19
CA HIS A 166 7.46 6.67 -6.45
C HIS A 166 7.76 8.11 -6.90
N LEU A 167 7.89 9.06 -5.98
CA LEU A 167 8.33 10.42 -6.31
C LEU A 167 9.82 10.47 -6.69
N SER A 168 10.65 9.58 -6.12
CA SER A 168 12.06 9.43 -6.54
C SER A 168 12.17 8.96 -8.00
N TYR A 169 11.29 8.06 -8.44
CA TYR A 169 11.23 7.65 -9.84
C TYR A 169 10.87 8.82 -10.77
N ALA A 170 9.93 9.68 -10.36
CA ALA A 170 9.55 10.87 -11.13
C ALA A 170 10.70 11.88 -11.23
N ALA A 171 11.38 12.16 -10.10
CA ALA A 171 12.45 13.14 -9.99
C ALA A 171 13.77 12.70 -10.61
N LYS A 172 13.98 11.37 -10.70
CA LYS A 172 15.26 10.71 -11.02
C LYS A 172 16.36 11.01 -10.00
N GLU A 173 15.97 11.25 -8.76
CA GLU A 173 16.86 11.41 -7.61
C GLU A 173 16.16 10.95 -6.33
N LYS A 174 16.92 10.76 -5.26
CA LYS A 174 16.35 10.32 -3.99
C LYS A 174 15.55 11.47 -3.37
N ILE A 175 14.25 11.23 -3.15
CA ILE A 175 13.35 12.16 -2.48
C ILE A 175 13.17 11.75 -1.03
N THR A 176 13.11 12.77 -0.16
CA THR A 176 12.65 12.64 1.23
C THR A 176 11.63 13.73 1.50
N LEU A 177 10.59 13.43 2.28
CA LEU A 177 9.53 14.41 2.57
C LEU A 177 8.97 14.25 3.98
N GLN A 178 8.26 15.27 4.44
CA GLN A 178 7.49 15.20 5.68
C GLN A 178 6.05 14.78 5.37
N PHE A 179 5.60 13.68 5.99
CA PHE A 179 4.23 13.21 5.89
C PHE A 179 3.60 13.12 7.29
N THR A 180 2.45 13.75 7.47
CA THR A 180 1.70 13.76 8.73
C THR A 180 0.20 13.52 8.45
N PRO A 181 -0.33 12.34 8.80
CA PRO A 181 -1.75 12.07 8.69
C PRO A 181 -2.54 12.50 9.93
N HIS A 182 -3.78 12.87 9.68
CA HIS A 182 -4.77 13.27 10.67
C HIS A 182 -6.04 12.44 10.51
N LEU A 183 -6.52 11.91 11.63
CA LEU A 183 -7.83 11.29 11.75
C LEU A 183 -8.87 12.40 11.88
N VAL A 184 -9.89 12.37 11.03
CA VAL A 184 -11.03 13.30 10.99
C VAL A 184 -12.34 12.53 11.10
#